data_AF-A0A1Y1Z4W5-F1
#
_entry.id   AF-A0A1Y1Z4W5-F1
#
_cell.length_a   1.000
_cell.length_b   1.000
_cell.length_c   1.000
_cell.angle_alpha   90.00
_cell.angle_beta   90.00
_cell.angle_gamma   90.00
#
_symmetry.space_group_name_H-M   'P 1'
#
loop_
_entity.id
_entity.type
_entity.pdbx_description
1 polymer ?
#
loop_
_entity_poly.entity_id
_entity_poly.type
_entity_poly.pdbx_seq_one_letter_code
_entity_poly.pdbx_strand_id
1 'polypeptide(L)'
;MNVFKILSTLPLLKNYNNDINEWIEELTESFEFWDIKEQERRFILCKECVNKEIRYVLDELKEEKNQVPSLKEIKIALEEYLEITPSKYNDIDNNIKKLITVNNYVNSIKSRIYPCLRILEEEIEDINEALKYAEKVERIEKKLNLNLNNIYKNNKQKWNNNNFKMNKLNSNINNKNNKLCALDAMS
;
A
#
# COMPACT_ATOMS: atom_id res chain seq x y z
N MET A 1 -11.94 -7.39 36.25
CA MET A 1 -11.46 -6.98 34.92
C MET A 1 -12.02 -5.60 34.61
N ASN A 2 -11.18 -4.56 34.51
CA ASN A 2 -11.66 -3.19 34.31
C ASN A 2 -12.03 -2.98 32.83
N VAL A 3 -13.34 -2.95 32.55
CA VAL A 3 -13.88 -2.82 31.19
C VAL A 3 -13.43 -1.52 30.52
N PHE A 4 -13.37 -0.41 31.27
CA PHE A 4 -12.91 0.88 30.73
C PHE A 4 -11.43 0.84 30.32
N LYS A 5 -10.60 0.12 31.09
CA LYS A 5 -9.18 -0.04 30.77
C LYS A 5 -8.99 -0.82 29.47
N ILE A 6 -9.78 -1.89 29.25
CA ILE A 6 -9.76 -2.67 28.01
C ILE A 6 -10.17 -1.81 26.83
N LEU A 7 -11.34 -1.15 26.92
CA LEU A 7 -11.86 -0.30 25.85
C LEU A 7 -10.88 0.79 25.44
N SER A 8 -10.16 1.38 26.41
CA SER A 8 -9.14 2.41 26.13
C SER A 8 -7.89 1.89 25.42
N THR A 9 -7.64 0.57 25.44
CA THR A 9 -6.47 -0.06 24.84
C THR A 9 -6.77 -0.80 23.54
N LEU A 10 -8.04 -0.85 23.13
CA LEU A 10 -8.43 -1.60 21.94
C LEU A 10 -7.92 -0.94 20.65
N PRO A 11 -7.41 -1.73 19.69
CA PRO A 11 -6.93 -1.21 18.42
C PRO A 11 -8.12 -0.79 17.56
N LEU A 12 -8.29 0.53 17.35
CA LEU A 12 -9.36 1.04 16.48
C LEU A 12 -8.96 0.93 15.02
N LEU A 13 -9.77 0.26 14.17
CA LEU A 13 -9.46 -0.01 12.76
C LEU A 13 -9.10 1.25 11.96
N LYS A 14 -9.74 2.39 12.27
CA LYS A 14 -9.45 3.68 11.63
C LYS A 14 -7.99 4.15 11.77
N ASN A 15 -7.28 3.67 12.79
CA ASN A 15 -5.88 4.03 13.03
C ASN A 15 -4.91 3.22 12.14
N TYR A 16 -5.39 2.17 11.47
CA TYR A 16 -4.58 1.25 10.67
C TYR A 16 -4.62 1.58 9.17
N ASN A 17 -5.26 2.68 8.76
CA ASN A 17 -5.33 3.10 7.35
C ASN A 17 -5.73 1.96 6.39
N ASN A 18 -6.76 1.19 6.77
CA ASN A 18 -7.25 0.02 6.01
C ASN A 18 -6.31 -1.20 5.98
N ASP A 19 -5.28 -1.27 6.83
CA ASP A 19 -4.52 -2.52 7.03
C ASP A 19 -5.28 -3.44 8.00
N ILE A 20 -6.17 -4.28 7.44
CA ILE A 20 -6.96 -5.23 8.21
C ILE A 20 -6.07 -6.32 8.84
N ASN A 21 -4.92 -6.65 8.23
CA ASN A 21 -4.02 -7.67 8.76
C ASN A 21 -3.38 -7.23 10.07
N GLU A 22 -2.73 -6.06 10.07
CA GLU A 22 -2.09 -5.48 11.26
C GLU A 22 -3.14 -5.25 12.36
N TRP A 23 -4.34 -4.78 11.97
CA TRP A 23 -5.45 -4.63 12.92
C TRP A 23 -5.88 -5.95 13.56
N ILE A 24 -6.06 -7.03 12.78
CA ILE A 24 -6.46 -8.35 13.30
C ILE A 24 -5.37 -8.95 14.20
N GLU A 25 -4.10 -8.76 13.86
CA GLU A 25 -2.96 -9.21 14.67
C GLU A 25 -2.97 -8.53 16.05
N GLU A 26 -2.98 -7.19 16.10
CA GLU A 26 -3.01 -6.45 17.38
C GLU A 26 -4.28 -6.72 18.20
N LEU A 27 -5.40 -6.96 17.52
CA LEU A 27 -6.67 -7.28 18.17
C LEU A 27 -6.64 -8.70 18.77
N THR A 28 -5.96 -9.64 18.12
CA THR A 28 -5.68 -10.97 18.66
C THR A 28 -4.77 -10.89 19.88
N GLU A 29 -3.67 -10.14 19.79
CA GLU A 29 -2.76 -9.91 20.92
C GLU A 29 -3.48 -9.26 22.11
N SER A 30 -4.37 -8.31 21.85
CA SER A 30 -5.19 -7.67 22.89
C SER A 30 -6.10 -8.68 23.59
N PHE A 31 -6.73 -9.59 22.85
CA PHE A 31 -7.58 -10.62 23.44
C PHE A 31 -6.79 -11.61 24.29
N GLU A 32 -5.58 -11.96 23.87
CA GLU A 32 -4.69 -12.83 24.65
C GLU A 32 -4.19 -12.12 25.91
N PHE A 33 -3.71 -10.89 25.78
CA PHE A 33 -3.20 -10.07 26.89
C PHE A 33 -4.24 -9.87 28.00
N TRP A 34 -5.50 -9.66 27.62
CA TRP A 34 -6.59 -9.47 28.55
C TRP A 34 -7.30 -10.78 28.97
N ASP A 35 -6.83 -11.95 28.52
CA ASP A 35 -7.43 -13.27 28.76
C ASP A 35 -8.91 -13.38 28.35
N ILE A 36 -9.29 -12.74 27.25
CA ILE A 36 -10.66 -12.74 26.71
C ILE A 36 -10.84 -14.00 25.87
N LYS A 37 -11.50 -15.03 26.40
CA LYS A 37 -11.67 -16.34 25.72
C LYS A 37 -12.98 -16.49 24.96
N GLU A 38 -14.04 -15.87 25.45
CA GLU A 38 -15.40 -16.03 24.93
C GLU A 38 -15.56 -15.37 23.56
N GLN A 39 -16.01 -16.14 22.55
CA GLN A 39 -16.19 -15.65 21.19
C GLN A 39 -17.21 -14.51 21.08
N GLU A 40 -18.34 -14.62 21.78
CA GLU A 40 -19.38 -13.58 21.79
C GLU A 40 -18.80 -12.24 22.29
N ARG A 41 -18.00 -12.31 23.35
CA ARG A 41 -17.35 -11.13 23.94
C ARG A 41 -16.29 -10.54 23.01
N ARG A 42 -15.48 -11.39 22.35
CA ARG A 42 -14.52 -10.94 21.33
C ARG A 42 -15.24 -10.21 20.20
N PHE A 43 -16.36 -10.75 19.72
CA PHE A 43 -17.14 -10.14 18.65
C PHE A 43 -17.72 -8.78 19.03
N ILE A 44 -18.29 -8.64 20.23
CA ILE A 44 -18.77 -7.34 20.75
C ILE A 44 -17.63 -6.32 20.77
N LEU A 45 -16.44 -6.71 21.24
CA LEU A 45 -15.28 -5.80 21.28
C LEU A 45 -14.78 -5.46 19.87
N CYS A 46 -14.78 -6.42 18.92
CA CYS A 46 -14.49 -6.12 17.51
C CYS A 46 -15.42 -5.04 16.95
N LYS A 47 -16.72 -5.09 17.26
CA LYS A 47 -17.67 -4.05 16.85
C LYS A 47 -17.31 -2.70 17.45
N GLU A 48 -16.83 -2.66 18.69
CA GLU A 48 -16.39 -1.42 19.32
C GLU A 48 -15.11 -0.83 18.69
N CYS A 49 -14.28 -1.67 18.09
CA CYS A 49 -13.06 -1.27 17.39
C CYS A 49 -13.27 -0.67 15.98
N VAL A 50 -14.49 -0.72 15.44
CA VAL A 50 -14.78 -0.32 14.06
C VAL A 50 -15.82 0.81 13.98
N ASN A 51 -15.83 1.52 12.86
CA ASN A 51 -16.80 2.58 12.58
C ASN A 51 -18.20 2.01 12.37
N LYS A 52 -19.21 2.88 12.45
CA LYS A 52 -20.63 2.50 12.44
C LYS A 52 -21.00 1.73 11.17
N GLU A 53 -20.51 2.15 10.01
CA GLU A 53 -20.77 1.49 8.73
C GLU A 53 -20.28 0.04 8.75
N ILE A 54 -19.07 -0.17 9.26
CA ILE A 54 -18.44 -1.48 9.35
C ILE A 54 -19.13 -2.37 10.40
N ARG A 55 -19.71 -1.78 11.47
CA ARG A 55 -20.51 -2.57 12.44
C ARG A 55 -21.68 -3.28 11.77
N TYR A 56 -22.33 -2.64 10.79
CA TYR A 56 -23.44 -3.28 10.04
C TYR A 56 -22.96 -4.49 9.24
N VAL A 57 -21.79 -4.40 8.59
CA VAL A 57 -21.17 -5.53 7.86
C VAL A 57 -20.92 -6.71 8.80
N LEU A 58 -20.44 -6.45 10.01
CA LEU A 58 -20.23 -7.51 11.00
C LEU A 58 -21.55 -8.13 11.48
N ASP A 59 -22.59 -7.34 11.64
CA ASP A 59 -23.92 -7.81 12.04
C ASP A 59 -24.56 -8.67 10.95
N GLU A 60 -24.54 -8.22 9.69
CA GLU A 60 -24.99 -9.00 8.53
C GLU A 60 -24.23 -10.32 8.44
N LEU A 61 -22.90 -10.31 8.57
CA LEU A 61 -22.08 -11.53 8.55
C LEU A 61 -22.49 -12.53 9.65
N LYS A 62 -22.83 -12.04 10.85
CA LYS A 62 -23.30 -12.90 11.95
C LYS A 62 -24.68 -13.48 11.65
N GLU A 63 -25.58 -12.68 11.09
CA GLU A 63 -26.93 -13.11 10.70
C GLU A 63 -26.90 -14.16 9.59
N GLU A 64 -26.13 -13.93 8.52
CA GLU A 64 -25.97 -14.84 7.39
C GLU A 64 -25.44 -16.21 7.83
N LYS A 65 -24.49 -16.23 8.78
CA LYS A 65 -23.90 -17.47 9.29
C LYS A 65 -24.72 -18.13 10.38
N ASN A 66 -25.68 -17.42 10.97
CA ASN A 66 -26.42 -17.84 12.15
C ASN A 66 -25.50 -18.27 13.32
N GLN A 67 -24.29 -17.69 13.41
CA GLN A 67 -23.30 -17.92 14.47
C GLN A 67 -22.28 -16.78 14.51
N VAL A 68 -21.55 -16.64 15.61
CA VAL A 68 -20.46 -15.63 15.71
C VAL A 68 -19.34 -15.95 14.71
N PRO A 69 -18.99 -15.01 13.82
CA PRO A 69 -17.90 -15.20 12.87
C PRO A 69 -16.53 -15.19 13.56
N SER A 70 -15.60 -15.98 13.05
CA SER A 70 -14.20 -15.98 13.46
C SER A 70 -13.47 -14.73 12.97
N LEU A 71 -12.33 -14.38 13.58
CA LEU A 71 -11.48 -13.26 13.14
C LEU A 71 -11.02 -13.40 11.68
N LYS A 72 -10.84 -14.64 11.18
CA LYS A 72 -10.51 -14.90 9.76
C LYS A 72 -11.67 -14.53 8.83
N GLU A 73 -12.89 -14.83 9.22
CA GLU A 73 -14.09 -14.52 8.41
C GLU A 73 -14.41 -13.02 8.47
N ILE A 74 -14.26 -12.41 9.64
CA ILE A 74 -14.34 -10.96 9.80
C ILE A 74 -13.34 -10.28 8.88
N LYS A 75 -12.08 -10.73 8.87
CA LYS A 75 -11.07 -10.20 7.96
C LYS A 75 -11.53 -10.22 6.50
N ILE A 76 -12.00 -11.37 6.01
CA ILE A 76 -12.45 -11.52 4.61
C ILE A 76 -13.59 -10.56 4.30
N ALA A 77 -14.62 -10.50 5.14
CA ALA A 77 -15.78 -9.63 4.93
C ALA A 77 -15.39 -8.14 4.90
N LEU A 78 -14.43 -7.73 5.74
CA LEU A 78 -13.93 -6.36 5.73
C LEU A 78 -13.06 -6.06 4.51
N GLU A 79 -12.24 -7.01 4.07
CA GLU A 79 -11.44 -6.90 2.86
C GLU A 79 -12.35 -6.74 1.62
N GLU A 80 -13.44 -7.51 1.56
CA GLU A 80 -14.46 -7.40 0.51
C GLU A 80 -15.22 -6.05 0.58
N TYR A 81 -15.74 -5.68 1.76
CA TYR A 81 -16.53 -4.45 1.92
C TYR A 81 -15.75 -3.17 1.63
N LEU A 82 -14.50 -3.11 2.05
CA LEU A 82 -13.64 -1.93 1.84
C LEU A 82 -12.95 -1.94 0.47
N GLU A 83 -13.24 -2.93 -0.38
CA GLU A 83 -12.55 -3.18 -1.65
C GLU A 83 -11.03 -3.30 -1.48
N ILE A 84 -10.58 -3.71 -0.28
CA ILE A 84 -9.20 -4.04 0.02
C ILE A 84 -9.00 -5.48 -0.44
N THR A 85 -9.09 -5.70 -1.74
CA THR A 85 -8.81 -7.01 -2.32
C THR A 85 -7.41 -7.45 -1.91
N PRO A 86 -7.22 -8.70 -1.43
CA PRO A 86 -5.92 -9.36 -1.50
C PRO A 86 -5.45 -9.17 -2.95
N SER A 87 -4.27 -8.58 -3.12
CA SER A 87 -3.75 -8.13 -4.42
C SER A 87 -4.14 -9.05 -5.58
N LYS A 88 -4.43 -8.47 -6.76
CA LYS A 88 -4.69 -9.17 -8.05
C LYS A 88 -3.85 -10.43 -8.30
N TYR A 89 -2.70 -10.58 -7.65
CA TYR A 89 -1.92 -11.81 -7.60
C TYR A 89 -2.70 -13.03 -7.12
N ASN A 90 -3.54 -12.93 -6.08
CA ASN A 90 -4.29 -14.06 -5.54
C ASN A 90 -5.37 -14.59 -6.50
N ASP A 91 -5.88 -13.73 -7.37
CA ASP A 91 -6.86 -14.08 -8.41
C ASP A 91 -6.23 -14.75 -9.64
N ILE A 92 -4.90 -14.77 -9.74
CA ILE A 92 -4.18 -15.43 -10.83
C ILE A 92 -4.22 -16.96 -10.62
N ASP A 93 -4.49 -17.69 -11.71
CA ASP A 93 -4.44 -19.15 -11.72
C ASP A 93 -3.09 -19.68 -11.18
N ASN A 94 -3.14 -20.73 -10.36
CA ASN A 94 -1.96 -21.30 -9.70
C ASN A 94 -0.86 -21.73 -10.68
N ASN A 95 -1.21 -22.15 -11.89
CA ASN A 95 -0.24 -22.50 -12.92
C ASN A 95 0.49 -21.26 -13.46
N ILE A 96 -0.21 -20.13 -13.55
CA ILE A 96 0.37 -18.86 -13.97
C ILE A 96 1.21 -18.25 -12.84
N LYS A 97 0.78 -18.36 -11.57
CA LYS A 97 1.56 -17.90 -10.41
C LYS A 97 2.96 -18.50 -10.35
N LYS A 98 3.10 -19.80 -10.69
CA LYS A 98 4.40 -20.49 -10.75
C LYS A 98 5.37 -19.90 -11.79
N LEU A 99 4.85 -19.16 -12.77
CA LEU A 99 5.65 -18.50 -13.81
C LEU A 99 6.02 -17.06 -13.45
N ILE A 100 5.42 -16.50 -12.39
CA ILE A 100 5.69 -15.14 -11.93
C ILE A 100 6.95 -15.16 -11.06
N THR A 101 7.99 -14.49 -11.53
CA THR A 101 9.22 -14.27 -10.77
C THR A 101 9.13 -12.99 -9.93
N VAL A 102 10.00 -12.86 -8.92
CA VAL A 102 10.14 -11.61 -8.16
C VAL A 102 10.46 -10.44 -9.09
N ASN A 103 11.27 -10.65 -10.13
CA ASN A 103 11.57 -9.59 -11.09
C ASN A 103 10.33 -9.12 -11.87
N ASN A 104 9.43 -10.03 -12.26
CA ASN A 104 8.16 -9.66 -12.89
C ASN A 104 7.31 -8.81 -11.93
N TYR A 105 7.27 -9.20 -10.66
CA TYR A 105 6.56 -8.45 -9.62
C TYR A 105 7.17 -7.06 -9.39
N VAL A 106 8.48 -6.96 -9.15
CA VAL A 106 9.19 -5.68 -8.97
C VAL A 106 8.93 -4.73 -10.15
N ASN A 107 8.96 -5.25 -11.38
CA ASN A 107 8.63 -4.47 -12.57
C ASN A 107 7.18 -3.96 -12.59
N SER A 108 6.23 -4.76 -12.09
CA SER A 108 4.82 -4.38 -12.00
C SER A 108 4.58 -3.26 -10.97
N ILE A 109 5.35 -3.24 -9.89
CA ILE A 109 5.25 -2.25 -8.80
C ILE A 109 6.29 -1.13 -8.91
N LYS A 110 6.94 -0.94 -10.06
CA LYS A 110 8.03 0.04 -10.26
C LYS A 110 7.72 1.49 -9.86
N SER A 111 6.45 1.85 -9.70
CA SER A 111 6.01 3.15 -9.18
C SER A 111 6.16 3.28 -7.65
N ARG A 112 6.35 2.17 -6.93
CA ARG A 112 6.60 2.08 -5.49
C ARG A 112 8.12 1.97 -5.28
N ILE A 113 8.84 3.08 -5.49
CA ILE A 113 10.30 3.09 -5.61
C ILE A 113 11.00 2.47 -4.39
N TYR A 114 10.60 2.84 -3.17
CA TYR A 114 11.26 2.36 -1.97
C TYR A 114 11.03 0.86 -1.70
N PRO A 115 9.80 0.32 -1.82
CA PRO A 115 9.57 -1.12 -1.85
C PRO A 115 10.42 -1.87 -2.87
N CYS A 116 10.49 -1.37 -4.12
CA CYS A 116 11.33 -2.00 -5.15
C CYS A 116 12.81 -2.03 -4.76
N LEU A 117 13.35 -0.91 -4.27
CA LEU A 117 14.76 -0.80 -3.85
C LEU A 117 15.08 -1.85 -2.79
N ARG A 118 14.26 -1.93 -1.74
CA ARG A 118 14.52 -2.81 -0.60
C ARG A 118 14.40 -4.29 -0.95
N ILE A 119 13.48 -4.66 -1.83
CA ILE A 119 13.38 -6.05 -2.33
C ILE A 119 14.65 -6.45 -3.08
N LEU A 120 15.20 -5.54 -3.88
CA LEU A 120 16.43 -5.79 -4.64
C LEU A 120 17.67 -5.82 -3.75
N GLU A 121 17.77 -4.93 -2.76
CA GLU A 121 18.89 -4.88 -1.81
C GLU A 121 18.98 -6.14 -0.93
N GLU A 122 17.83 -6.69 -0.53
CA GLU A 122 17.75 -7.89 0.32
C GLU A 122 17.76 -9.19 -0.52
N GLU A 123 17.89 -9.08 -1.84
CA GLU A 123 17.99 -10.20 -2.79
C GLU A 123 16.87 -11.25 -2.62
N ILE A 124 15.63 -10.80 -2.39
CA ILE A 124 14.49 -11.70 -2.13
C ILE A 124 14.16 -12.53 -3.39
N GLU A 125 14.11 -13.85 -3.24
CA GLU A 125 13.86 -14.78 -4.36
C GLU A 125 12.43 -15.36 -4.36
N ASP A 126 11.78 -15.49 -3.20
CA ASP A 126 10.40 -15.98 -3.11
C ASP A 126 9.38 -14.85 -3.36
N ILE A 127 8.41 -15.14 -4.22
CA ILE A 127 7.38 -14.17 -4.61
C ILE A 127 6.43 -13.82 -3.46
N ASN A 128 6.09 -14.77 -2.60
CA ASN A 128 5.19 -14.51 -1.48
C ASN A 128 5.89 -13.69 -0.39
N GLU A 129 7.17 -13.94 -0.18
CA GLU A 129 8.03 -13.12 0.67
C GLU A 129 8.15 -11.70 0.11
N ALA A 130 8.42 -11.54 -1.20
CA ALA A 130 8.53 -10.22 -1.83
C ALA A 130 7.22 -9.41 -1.73
N LEU A 131 6.06 -10.06 -1.85
CA LEU A 131 4.74 -9.43 -1.68
C LEU A 131 4.58 -8.87 -0.26
N LYS A 132 4.82 -9.70 0.76
CA LYS A 132 4.73 -9.30 2.18
C LYS A 132 5.75 -8.22 2.52
N TYR A 133 6.98 -8.37 2.02
CA TYR A 133 8.06 -7.44 2.29
C TYR A 133 7.78 -6.06 1.67
N ALA A 134 7.24 -6.01 0.45
CA ALA A 134 6.83 -4.76 -0.19
C ALA A 134 5.83 -3.95 0.66
N GLU A 135 4.82 -4.63 1.21
CA GLU A 135 3.81 -4.00 2.07
C GLU A 135 4.43 -3.47 3.37
N LYS A 136 5.29 -4.26 4.00
CA LYS A 136 6.02 -3.85 5.22
C LYS A 136 6.88 -2.61 4.95
N VAL A 137 7.61 -2.60 3.84
CA VAL A 137 8.50 -1.49 3.47
C VAL A 137 7.72 -0.23 3.15
N GLU A 138 6.59 -0.33 2.45
CA GLU A 138 5.73 0.83 2.17
C GLU A 138 5.13 1.40 3.46
N ARG A 139 4.79 0.56 4.44
CA ARG A 139 4.37 1.02 5.77
C ARG A 139 5.46 1.82 6.47
N ILE A 140 6.72 1.35 6.41
CA ILE A 140 7.88 2.08 6.96
C ILE A 140 8.08 3.42 6.23
N GLU A 141 7.99 3.44 4.90
CA GLU A 141 8.09 4.66 4.07
C GLU A 141 7.09 5.72 4.54
N LYS A 142 5.83 5.32 4.72
CA LYS A 142 4.75 6.19 5.19
C LYS A 142 4.98 6.68 6.61
N LYS A 143 5.34 5.78 7.56
CA LYS A 143 5.63 6.14 8.96
C LYS A 143 6.77 7.16 9.07
N LEU A 144 7.78 7.06 8.20
CA LEU A 144 8.94 7.95 8.18
C LEU A 144 8.74 9.18 7.27
N ASN A 145 7.58 9.35 6.62
CA ASN A 145 7.31 10.39 5.61
C ASN A 145 8.37 10.46 4.49
N LEU A 146 8.99 9.32 4.15
CA LEU A 146 10.01 9.22 3.10
C LEU A 146 9.35 9.15 1.72
N ASN A 147 8.72 10.21 1.23
CA ASN A 147 8.08 10.16 -0.10
C ASN A 147 9.13 10.27 -1.23
N LEU A 148 9.85 9.18 -1.48
CA LEU A 148 10.89 9.06 -2.51
C LEU A 148 10.32 9.21 -3.92
N ASN A 149 9.05 8.87 -4.10
CA ASN A 149 8.31 9.10 -5.35
C ASN A 149 8.21 10.59 -5.71
N ASN A 150 8.08 11.48 -4.72
CA ASN A 150 8.10 12.93 -4.95
C ASN A 150 9.49 13.41 -5.38
N ILE A 151 10.56 12.87 -4.80
CA ILE A 151 11.95 13.20 -5.19
C ILE A 151 12.22 12.76 -6.63
N TYR A 152 11.83 11.53 -7.00
CA TYR A 152 12.00 11.02 -8.37
C TYR A 152 11.17 11.82 -9.38
N LYS A 153 9.89 12.10 -9.10
CA LYS A 153 9.03 12.92 -9.97
C LYS A 153 9.59 14.34 -10.16
N ASN A 154 10.04 14.97 -9.08
CA ASN A 154 10.62 16.31 -9.12
C ASN A 154 11.94 16.35 -9.90
N ASN A 155 12.78 15.32 -9.74
CA ASN A 155 14.04 15.21 -10.49
C ASN A 155 13.80 14.93 -11.98
N LYS A 156 12.84 14.06 -12.33
CA LYS A 156 12.45 13.80 -13.72
C LYS A 156 11.87 15.04 -14.41
N GLN A 157 11.02 15.81 -13.71
CA GLN A 157 10.52 17.09 -14.23
C GLN A 157 11.64 18.13 -14.39
N LYS A 158 12.56 18.25 -13.42
CA LYS A 158 13.74 19.13 -13.53
C LYS A 158 14.61 18.76 -14.73
N TRP A 159 14.89 17.48 -14.94
CA TRP A 159 15.65 16.99 -16.09
C TRP A 159 14.95 17.31 -17.42
N ASN A 160 13.65 17.05 -17.53
CA ASN A 160 12.88 17.37 -18.73
C ASN A 160 12.85 18.89 -19.01
N ASN A 161 12.70 19.71 -17.97
CA ASN A 161 12.72 21.17 -18.11
C ASN A 161 14.09 21.70 -18.54
N ASN A 162 15.18 21.10 -18.03
CA ASN A 162 16.54 21.47 -18.43
C ASN A 162 16.81 21.10 -19.89
N ASN A 163 16.39 19.91 -20.33
CA ASN A 163 16.48 19.50 -21.74
C ASN A 163 15.65 20.40 -22.66
N PHE A 164 14.44 20.78 -22.24
CA PHE A 164 13.60 21.69 -23.01
C PHE A 164 14.24 23.10 -23.12
N LYS A 165 14.82 23.62 -22.03
CA LYS A 165 15.56 24.90 -22.05
C LYS A 165 16.79 24.84 -22.96
N MET A 166 17.57 23.76 -22.91
CA MET A 166 18.74 23.58 -23.79
C MET A 166 18.32 23.50 -25.26
N ASN A 167 17.26 22.77 -25.58
CA ASN A 167 16.74 22.69 -26.94
C ASN A 167 16.24 24.05 -27.46
N LYS A 168 15.61 24.86 -26.59
CA LYS A 168 15.18 26.22 -26.92
C LYS A 168 16.34 27.21 -27.09
N LEU A 169 17.42 27.05 -26.32
CA LEU A 169 18.65 27.83 -26.51
C LEU A 169 19.34 27.45 -27.82
N ASN A 170 19.46 26.16 -28.13
CA ASN A 170 20.06 25.68 -29.36
C ASN A 170 19.27 26.11 -30.61
N SER A 171 17.93 26.08 -30.56
CA SER A 171 17.11 26.58 -31.68
C SER A 171 17.27 28.10 -31.88
N ASN A 172 17.38 28.86 -30.78
CA ASN A 172 17.63 30.31 -30.85
C ASN A 172 19.03 30.65 -31.37
N ILE A 173 20.05 29.87 -31.01
CA ILE A 173 21.42 30.01 -31.53
C ILE A 173 21.44 29.71 -33.03
N ASN A 174 20.81 28.60 -33.45
CA ASN A 174 20.72 28.24 -34.87
C ASN A 174 20.00 29.32 -35.69
N ASN A 175 18.91 29.89 -35.18
CA ASN A 175 18.22 31.00 -35.83
C ASN A 175 19.07 32.27 -35.93
N LYS A 176 19.85 32.61 -34.89
CA LYS A 176 20.78 33.74 -34.94
C LYS A 176 21.89 33.51 -35.97
N ASN A 177 22.47 32.32 -35.98
CA ASN A 177 23.55 31.97 -36.92
C ASN A 177 23.05 31.98 -38.37
N ASN A 178 21.87 31.43 -38.64
CA ASN A 178 21.26 31.50 -39.99
C ASN A 178 20.99 32.94 -40.43
N LYS A 179 20.62 33.83 -39.51
CA LYS A 179 20.38 35.25 -39.80
C LYS A 179 21.69 36.00 -40.07
N LEU A 180 22.77 35.66 -39.38
CA LEU A 180 24.11 36.21 -39.58
C LEU A 180 24.69 35.78 -40.95
N CYS A 181 24.60 34.48 -41.28
CA CYS A 181 25.03 33.97 -42.58
C CYS A 181 24.27 34.60 -43.76
N ALA A 182 22.99 34.94 -43.59
CA ALA A 182 22.20 35.63 -44.61
C ALA A 182 22.60 37.10 -44.80
N LEU A 183 23.12 37.76 -43.75
CA LEU A 183 23.65 39.12 -43.81
C LEU A 183 25.02 39.15 -44.49
N ASP A 184 25.90 38.19 -44.19
CA ASP A 184 27.23 38.09 -44.80
C ASP A 184 27.17 37.71 -46.30
N ALA A 185 26.12 37.02 -46.74
CA ALA A 185 25.90 36.67 -48.15
C ALA A 185 25.29 37.81 -49.01
N MET A 186 24.88 38.92 -48.38
CA MET A 186 24.29 40.08 -49.05
C MET A 186 25.22 41.31 -49.08
N SER A 187 26.45 41.19 -48.55
CA SER A 187 27.53 42.17 -48.66
C SER A 187 28.49 41.85 -49.80
#